data_AF-A0A7V9GVF4-F1
#
_entry.id   AF-A0A7V9GVF4-F1
#
_cell.length_a   1.000
_cell.length_b   1.000
_cell.length_c   1.000
_cell.angle_alpha   90.00
_cell.angle_beta   90.00
_cell.angle_gamma   90.00
#
_symmetry.space_group_name_H-M   'P 1'
#
loop_
_entity.id
_entity.type
_entity.pdbx_description
1 polymer ?
#
loop_
_entity_poly.entity_id
_entity_poly.type
_entity_poly.pdbx_seq_one_letter_code
_entity_poly.pdbx_strand_id
1 'polypeptide(L)'
;MLRSVLAAYGVNQLMKVIVRRPRPVDKAVETMTELSYPSAHAATSFAAARAVPPLYPAALAMAVSRVVLRVHYTSDIVAGAALGTAVAELADRS
;
A
#
# COMPACT_ATOMS: atom_id res chain seq x y z
N MET A 1 10.40 -10.49 -5.96
CA MET A 1 9.07 -9.95 -6.35
C MET A 1 7.91 -10.63 -5.64
N LEU A 2 7.48 -11.87 -5.99
CA LEU A 2 6.28 -12.46 -5.38
C LEU A 2 6.38 -12.58 -3.84
N ARG A 3 7.51 -13.10 -3.34
CA ARG A 3 7.80 -13.18 -1.89
C ARG A 3 7.69 -11.80 -1.22
N SER A 4 8.34 -10.80 -1.81
CA SER A 4 8.37 -9.40 -1.35
C SER A 4 6.95 -8.80 -1.28
N VAL A 5 6.12 -9.04 -2.30
CA VAL A 5 4.72 -8.57 -2.36
C VAL A 5 3.84 -9.26 -1.32
N LEU A 6 3.97 -10.58 -1.16
CA LEU A 6 3.21 -11.33 -0.15
C LEU A 6 3.59 -10.91 1.28
N ALA A 7 4.89 -10.73 1.54
CA ALA A 7 5.38 -10.22 2.82
C ALA A 7 4.83 -8.81 3.10
N ALA A 8 4.91 -7.90 2.12
CA ALA A 8 4.39 -6.54 2.25
C ALA A 8 2.87 -6.53 2.50
N TYR A 9 2.12 -7.38 1.81
CA TYR A 9 0.69 -7.54 2.04
C TYR A 9 0.39 -8.03 3.47
N GLY A 10 1.08 -9.06 3.94
CA GLY A 10 0.91 -9.60 5.29
C GLY A 10 1.18 -8.56 6.37
N VAL A 11 2.32 -7.86 6.28
CA VAL A 11 2.67 -6.78 7.23
C VAL A 11 1.64 -5.63 7.16
N ASN A 12 1.18 -5.27 5.96
CA ASN A 12 0.14 -4.25 5.79
C ASN A 12 -1.18 -4.65 6.48
N GLN A 13 -1.63 -5.91 6.35
CA GLN A 13 -2.86 -6.37 7.02
C GLN A 13 -2.73 -6.32 8.53
N LEU A 14 -1.56 -6.69 9.08
CA LEU A 14 -1.28 -6.57 10.50
C LEU A 14 -1.37 -5.09 10.96
N MET A 15 -0.72 -4.19 10.24
CA MET A 15 -0.79 -2.75 10.57
C MET A 15 -2.21 -2.20 10.48
N LYS A 16 -3.01 -2.71 9.53
CA LYS A 16 -4.40 -2.29 9.37
C LYS A 16 -5.27 -2.63 10.57
N VAL A 17 -5.11 -3.82 11.15
CA VAL A 17 -5.87 -4.22 12.35
C VAL A 17 -5.34 -3.58 13.64
N ILE A 18 -4.09 -3.10 13.65
CA ILE A 18 -3.50 -2.36 14.79
C ILE A 18 -3.95 -0.90 14.78
N VAL A 19 -3.77 -0.19 13.66
CA VAL A 19 -4.02 1.26 13.59
C VAL A 19 -5.51 1.57 13.47
N ARG A 20 -6.27 0.69 12.78
CA ARG A 20 -7.74 0.78 12.63
C ARG A 20 -8.28 2.15 12.20
N ARG A 21 -7.49 2.91 11.43
CA ARG A 21 -7.90 4.22 10.94
C ARG A 21 -9.13 4.06 10.02
N PRO A 22 -10.23 4.81 10.21
CA PRO A 22 -11.36 4.78 9.31
C PRO A 22 -11.02 5.41 7.95
N ARG A 23 -11.78 5.06 6.91
CA ARG A 23 -11.69 5.71 5.59
C ARG A 23 -12.29 7.12 5.59
N PRO A 24 -11.96 7.96 4.60
CA PRO A 24 -12.68 9.20 4.35
C PRO A 24 -14.19 8.94 4.24
N VAL A 25 -15.01 9.89 4.68
CA VAL A 25 -16.47 9.72 4.75
C VAL A 25 -17.09 9.75 3.34
N ASP A 26 -16.50 10.52 2.44
CA ASP A 26 -16.99 10.84 1.10
C ASP A 26 -16.32 10.01 0.00
N LYS A 27 -16.08 8.72 0.25
CA LYS A 27 -15.43 7.80 -0.70
C LYS A 27 -16.17 7.77 -2.03
N ALA A 28 -15.44 7.78 -3.14
CA ALA A 28 -16.04 7.72 -4.47
C ALA A 28 -16.43 6.29 -4.89
N VAL A 29 -15.92 5.26 -4.20
CA VAL A 29 -16.16 3.84 -4.50
C VAL A 29 -16.22 3.02 -3.22
N GLU A 30 -16.94 1.89 -3.28
CA GLU A 30 -16.97 0.91 -2.19
C GLU A 30 -15.62 0.19 -2.03
N THR A 31 -15.39 -0.33 -0.83
CA THR A 31 -14.15 -1.01 -0.47
C THR A 31 -14.45 -2.21 0.40
N MET A 32 -13.66 -3.28 0.26
CA MET A 32 -13.83 -4.51 1.04
C MET A 32 -13.74 -4.33 2.57
N THR A 33 -13.09 -3.25 3.02
CA THR A 33 -12.90 -2.95 4.44
C THR A 33 -13.02 -1.45 4.69
N GLU A 34 -13.51 -1.08 5.87
CA GLU A 34 -13.64 0.30 6.32
C GLU A 34 -12.33 0.91 6.86
N LEU A 35 -11.25 0.14 6.87
CA LEU A 35 -9.94 0.57 7.39
C LEU A 35 -9.04 1.12 6.27
N SER A 36 -8.44 2.27 6.52
CA SER A 36 -7.66 3.05 5.54
C SER A 36 -6.15 2.94 5.70
N TYR A 37 -5.62 2.80 6.91
CA TYR A 37 -4.18 2.82 7.13
C TYR A 37 -3.58 1.42 7.31
N PRO A 38 -2.40 1.12 6.73
CA PRO A 38 -1.81 1.76 5.56
C PRO A 38 -2.51 1.28 4.26
N SER A 39 -2.22 1.96 3.15
CA SER A 39 -2.76 1.57 1.85
C SER A 39 -2.10 0.29 1.32
N ALA A 40 -2.88 -0.79 1.24
CA ALA A 40 -2.42 -2.07 0.69
C ALA A 40 -2.00 -1.96 -0.79
N HIS A 41 -2.71 -1.14 -1.58
CA HIS A 41 -2.36 -0.92 -2.99
C HIS A 41 -1.00 -0.22 -3.12
N ALA A 42 -0.74 0.80 -2.28
CA ALA A 42 0.57 1.45 -2.27
C ALA A 42 1.66 0.47 -1.81
N ALA A 43 1.43 -0.29 -0.74
CA ALA A 43 2.40 -1.24 -0.21
C ALA A 43 2.79 -2.33 -1.23
N THR A 44 1.82 -3.00 -1.84
CA THR A 44 2.11 -4.10 -2.78
C THR A 44 2.68 -3.58 -4.10
N SER A 45 2.21 -2.44 -4.61
CA SER A 45 2.74 -1.86 -5.85
C SER A 45 4.19 -1.36 -5.68
N PHE A 46 4.52 -0.72 -4.57
CA PHE A 46 5.91 -0.27 -4.31
C PHE A 46 6.84 -1.45 -3.98
N ALA A 47 6.35 -2.50 -3.31
CA ALA A 47 7.11 -3.74 -3.14
C ALA A 47 7.41 -4.42 -4.49
N ALA A 48 6.45 -4.44 -5.42
CA ALA A 48 6.66 -4.96 -6.76
C ALA A 48 7.64 -4.09 -7.56
N ALA A 49 7.49 -2.77 -7.52
CA ALA A 49 8.38 -1.83 -8.20
C ALA A 49 9.80 -1.85 -7.64
N ARG A 50 9.99 -2.13 -6.36
CA ARG A 50 11.33 -2.32 -5.77
C ARG A 50 12.08 -3.49 -6.41
N ALA A 51 11.37 -4.58 -6.73
CA ALA A 51 11.93 -5.75 -7.40
C ALA A 51 12.01 -5.59 -8.93
N VAL A 52 11.12 -4.78 -9.52
CA VAL A 52 11.05 -4.50 -10.96
C VAL A 52 10.96 -2.98 -11.17
N PRO A 53 12.09 -2.25 -11.17
CA PRO A 53 12.11 -0.78 -11.17
C PRO A 53 11.29 -0.10 -12.27
N PRO A 54 11.16 -0.65 -13.51
CA PRO A 54 10.28 -0.07 -14.52
C PRO A 54 8.80 0.04 -14.11
N LEU A 55 8.35 -0.60 -13.03
CA LEU A 55 6.97 -0.51 -12.54
C LEU A 55 6.70 0.71 -11.64
N TYR A 56 7.70 1.51 -11.26
CA TYR A 56 7.48 2.70 -10.41
C TYR A 56 6.43 3.68 -10.95
N PRO A 57 6.34 3.99 -12.25
CA PRO A 57 5.27 4.82 -12.79
C PRO A 57 3.88 4.23 -12.56
N ALA A 58 3.73 2.92 -12.74
CA ALA A 58 2.47 2.22 -12.47
C ALA A 58 2.14 2.20 -10.97
N ALA A 59 3.14 2.01 -10.11
CA ALA A 59 2.97 2.07 -8.66
C ALA A 59 2.53 3.47 -8.19
N LEU A 60 3.10 4.53 -8.76
CA LEU A 60 2.70 5.91 -8.48
C LEU A 60 1.28 6.19 -8.97
N ALA A 61 0.94 5.77 -10.20
CA ALA A 61 -0.42 5.92 -10.73
C ALA A 61 -1.46 5.20 -9.84
N MET A 62 -1.14 3.98 -9.39
CA MET A 62 -1.98 3.23 -8.47
C MET A 62 -2.14 3.96 -7.12
N ALA A 63 -1.05 4.46 -6.55
CA ALA A 63 -1.05 5.23 -5.30
C ALA A 63 -1.90 6.51 -5.41
N VAL A 64 -1.73 7.29 -6.47
CA VAL A 64 -2.50 8.52 -6.73
C VAL A 64 -3.98 8.22 -6.91
N SER A 65 -4.32 7.15 -7.63
CA SER A 65 -5.72 6.75 -7.85
C SER A 65 -6.49 6.59 -6.54
N ARG A 66 -5.83 6.16 -5.46
CA ARG A 66 -6.47 5.95 -4.16
C ARG A 66 -6.86 7.24 -3.45
N VAL A 67 -6.08 8.30 -3.64
CA VAL A 67 -6.40 9.64 -3.13
C VAL A 67 -7.51 10.27 -3.98
N VAL A 68 -7.42 10.15 -5.31
CA VAL A 68 -8.44 10.64 -6.24
C VAL A 68 -9.81 9.98 -5.98
N LEU A 69 -9.82 8.67 -5.73
CA LEU A 69 -11.04 7.93 -5.36
C LEU A 69 -11.49 8.18 -3.91
N ARG A 70 -10.76 9.02 -3.15
CA ARG A 70 -11.07 9.39 -1.75
C ARG A 70 -11.23 8.19 -0.82
N VAL A 71 -10.51 7.10 -1.09
CA VAL A 71 -10.56 5.91 -0.22
C VAL A 71 -9.42 5.86 0.80
N HIS A 72 -8.41 6.71 0.62
CA HIS A 72 -7.20 6.78 1.43
C HIS A 72 -6.78 8.25 1.57
N TYR A 73 -6.26 8.59 2.74
CA TYR A 73 -5.57 9.85 2.95
C TYR A 73 -4.16 9.78 2.37
N THR A 74 -3.57 10.93 2.04
CA THR A 74 -2.19 11.01 1.53
C THR A 74 -1.19 10.33 2.47
N SER A 75 -1.37 10.43 3.78
CA SER A 75 -0.51 9.75 4.77
C SER A 75 -0.61 8.22 4.71
N ASP A 76 -1.76 7.64 4.34
CA ASP A 76 -1.90 6.19 4.18
C ASP A 76 -1.09 5.68 2.98
N ILE A 77 -0.97 6.53 1.96
CA ILE A 77 -0.21 6.25 0.73
C ILE A 77 1.28 6.33 0.99
N VAL A 78 1.75 7.39 1.64
CA VAL A 78 3.17 7.55 2.01
C VAL A 78 3.61 6.39 2.91
N ALA A 79 2.81 6.05 3.92
CA ALA A 79 3.09 4.93 4.81
C ALA A 79 3.08 3.58 4.06
N GLY A 80 2.09 3.35 3.20
CA GLY A 80 2.02 2.14 2.39
C GLY A 80 3.24 1.98 1.49
N ALA A 81 3.61 3.02 0.73
CA ALA A 81 4.77 3.01 -0.15
C ALA A 81 6.08 2.75 0.61
N ALA A 82 6.28 3.43 1.75
CA ALA A 82 7.45 3.23 2.60
C ALA A 82 7.51 1.81 3.16
N LEU A 83 6.39 1.29 3.68
CA LEU A 83 6.30 -0.06 4.22
C LEU A 83 6.58 -1.12 3.15
N GLY A 84 5.97 -0.99 1.97
CA GLY A 84 6.19 -1.91 0.86
C GLY A 84 7.64 -1.95 0.40
N THR A 85 8.26 -0.77 0.28
CA THR A 85 9.67 -0.64 -0.12
C THR A 85 10.61 -1.24 0.92
N ALA A 86 10.40 -0.93 2.21
CA ALA A 86 11.23 -1.45 3.29
C ALA A 86 11.10 -2.97 3.45
N VAL A 87 9.88 -3.51 3.39
CA VAL A 87 9.66 -4.97 3.47
C VAL A 87 10.29 -5.68 2.27
N ALA A 88 10.20 -5.11 1.07
CA ALA A 88 10.85 -5.69 -0.10
C ALA A 88 12.38 -5.71 0.04
N GLU A 89 12.97 -4.61 0.50
CA GLU A 89 14.41 -4.54 0.77
C GLU A 89 14.87 -5.60 1.79
N LEU A 90 14.09 -5.82 2.85
CA LEU A 90 14.39 -6.83 3.85
C LEU A 90 14.22 -8.26 3.31
N ALA A 91 13.17 -8.50 2.53
CA ALA A 91 12.88 -9.81 1.94
C ALA A 91 13.85 -10.21 0.82
N ASP A 92 14.44 -9.24 0.12
CA ASP A 92 15.43 -9.48 -0.93
C ASP A 92 16.86 -9.69 -0.35
N ARG A 93 17.08 -9.35 0.93
CA ARG A 93 18.34 -9.60 1.67
C ARG A 93 18.41 -10.97 2.35
N SER A 94 17.31 -11.75 2.34
CA SER A 94 17.15 -13.04 3.02
C SER A 94 17.06 -14.21 2.06
#